data_AF-A0A2D7XKP5-F1
#
_entry.id   AF-A0A2D7XKP5-F1
#
_cell.length_a   1.000
_cell.length_b   1.000
_cell.length_c   1.000
_cell.angle_alpha   90.00
_cell.angle_beta   90.00
_cell.angle_gamma   90.00
#
_symmetry.space_group_name_H-M   'P 1'
#
loop_
_entity.id
_entity.type
_entity.pdbx_description
1 polymer ?
#
loop_
_entity_poly.entity_id
_entity_poly.type
_entity_poly.pdbx_seq_one_letter_code
_entity_poly.pdbx_strand_id
1 'polypeptide(L)' 'MFDLPEHLAERCRLANSIQEPQGEGPVIVWLKSSLRTHENPAIDAGRILAERIGRPLLVYQGIDERY' A
#
# COMPACT_ATOMS: atom_id res chain seq x y z
N MET A 1 -3.13 13.06 -5.63
CA MET A 1 -3.34 11.70 -5.08
C MET A 1 -2.31 10.76 -5.73
N PHE A 2 -1.09 10.67 -5.19
CA PHE A 2 0.01 9.75 -5.56
C PHE A 2 0.21 9.37 -7.05
N ASP A 3 -0.26 10.18 -8.02
CA ASP A 3 -0.57 9.84 -9.43
C ASP A 3 -0.63 8.35 -9.72
N LEU A 4 -1.56 7.66 -9.03
CA LEU A 4 -1.84 6.27 -9.31
C LEU A 4 -2.60 6.16 -10.64
N PRO A 5 -2.40 5.08 -11.41
CA PRO A 5 -3.29 4.72 -12.51
C PRO A 5 -4.76 4.75 -12.08
N GLU A 6 -5.65 5.17 -12.98
CA GLU A 6 -7.08 5.39 -12.68
C GLU A 6 -7.74 4.20 -11.95
N HIS A 7 -7.52 2.98 -12.46
CA HIS A 7 -8.05 1.75 -11.88
C HIS A 7 -7.55 1.43 -10.44
N LEU A 8 -6.43 2.02 -10.02
CA LEU A 8 -5.95 1.94 -8.64
C LEU A 8 -6.44 3.14 -7.82
N ALA A 9 -6.46 4.33 -8.42
CA ALA A 9 -6.92 5.55 -7.76
C ALA A 9 -8.39 5.43 -7.31
N GLU A 10 -9.28 4.90 -8.14
CA GLU A 10 -10.70 4.69 -7.82
C GLU A 10 -10.91 3.73 -6.63
N ARG A 11 -9.92 2.87 -6.35
CA ARG A 11 -9.94 1.87 -5.25
C ARG A 11 -9.28 2.37 -3.98
N CYS A 12 -8.66 3.55 -4.01
CA CYS A 12 -7.90 4.10 -2.90
C CYS A 12 -8.69 5.18 -2.17
N ARG A 13 -8.57 5.20 -0.84
CA ARG A 13 -9.05 6.31 0.01
C ARG A 13 -8.01 6.64 1.06
N LEU A 14 -7.86 7.92 1.37
CA LEU A 14 -7.03 8.33 2.51
C LEU A 14 -7.72 7.90 3.80
N ALA A 15 -6.96 7.23 4.67
CA ALA A 15 -7.45 6.78 5.98
C ALA A 15 -7.26 7.83 7.09
N ASN A 16 -6.50 8.89 6.82
CA ASN A 16 -6.19 9.98 7.74
C ASN A 16 -5.95 11.29 6.96
N SER A 17 -5.65 12.38 7.67
CA SER A 17 -5.42 13.71 7.10
C SER A 17 -3.99 13.96 6.60
N ILE A 18 -3.11 12.96 6.62
CA ILE A 18 -1.72 13.10 6.16
C ILE A 18 -1.74 13.01 4.62
N GLN A 19 -1.36 14.10 3.96
CA GLN A 19 -1.40 14.19 2.49
C GLN A 19 -0.15 13.62 1.81
N GLU A 20 0.99 13.63 2.51
CA GLU A 20 2.28 13.16 1.98
C GLU A 20 2.99 12.26 2.99
N PRO A 21 3.64 11.17 2.55
CA PRO A 21 4.46 10.31 3.39
C PRO A 21 5.52 11.12 4.13
N GLN A 22 5.71 10.81 5.41
CA GLN A 22 6.71 11.47 6.26
C GLN A 22 7.72 10.42 6.75
N GLY A 23 8.98 10.84 6.85
CA GLY A 23 10.07 10.00 7.38
C GLY A 23 10.75 9.11 6.34
N GLU A 24 11.66 8.28 6.84
CA GLU A 24 12.64 7.53 6.02
C GLU A 24 12.32 6.03 5.87
N GLY A 25 11.20 5.58 6.43
CA GLY A 25 10.81 4.18 6.48
C GLY A 25 10.35 3.60 5.14
N PRO A 26 10.15 2.27 5.07
CA PRO A 26 9.58 1.62 3.89
C PRO A 26 8.09 1.95 3.73
N VAL A 27 7.56 1.77 2.51
CA VAL A 27 6.12 1.69 2.29
C VAL A 27 5.63 0.34 2.80
N ILE A 28 4.60 0.33 3.64
CA ILE A 28 4.03 -0.90 4.21
C ILE A 28 2.67 -1.16 3.58
N VAL A 29 2.52 -2.32 2.94
CA VAL A 29 1.23 -2.86 2.53
C VAL A 29 0.78 -3.87 3.58
N TRP A 30 -0.21 -3.47 4.38
CA TRP A 30 -0.81 -4.36 5.37
C TRP A 30 -1.91 -5.20 4.72
N LEU A 31 -1.62 -6.48 4.48
CA LEU A 31 -2.60 -7.44 3.99
C LEU A 31 -3.30 -8.13 5.17
N LYS A 32 -4.54 -7.71 5.43
CA LYS A 32 -5.45 -8.43 6.33
C LYS A 32 -6.19 -9.58 5.62
N SER A 33 -6.43 -9.44 4.32
CA SER A 33 -7.10 -10.43 3.47
C SER A 33 -6.46 -10.44 2.07
N SER A 34 -6.93 -11.33 1.18
CA SER A 34 -6.40 -11.45 -0.20
C SER A 34 -4.89 -11.72 -0.24
N LEU A 35 -4.45 -12.81 0.41
CA LEU A 35 -3.05 -13.25 0.49
C LEU A 35 -2.57 -13.85 -0.84
N ARG A 36 -2.55 -13.01 -1.88
CA ARG A 36 -2.03 -13.31 -3.21
C ARG A 36 -1.13 -12.18 -3.65
N THR A 37 -0.05 -12.54 -4.34
CA THR A 37 0.92 -11.60 -4.92
C THR A 37 0.47 -11.09 -6.28
N HIS A 38 -0.24 -11.93 -7.05
CA HIS A 38 -0.76 -11.57 -8.36
C HIS A 38 -2.11 -10.87 -8.26
N GLU A 39 -2.31 -9.84 -9.10
CA GLU A 39 -3.58 -9.12 -9.24
C GLU A 39 -4.10 -8.60 -7.88
N ASN A 40 -3.19 -8.03 -7.10
CA ASN A 40 -3.50 -7.45 -5.80
C ASN A 40 -3.34 -5.93 -5.86
N PRO A 41 -4.44 -5.17 -6.01
CA PRO A 41 -4.38 -3.73 -6.20
C PRO A 41 -3.74 -2.98 -5.02
N ALA A 42 -3.76 -3.54 -3.81
CA ALA A 42 -3.07 -2.95 -2.66
C ALA A 42 -1.55 -3.08 -2.79
N ILE A 43 -1.05 -4.22 -3.28
CA ILE A 43 0.38 -4.41 -3.56
C ILE A 43 0.80 -3.53 -4.73
N ASP A 44 0.01 -3.46 -5.80
CA ASP A 44 0.32 -2.64 -6.97
C ASP A 44 0.41 -1.15 -6.63
N ALA A 45 -0.56 -0.63 -5.86
CA ALA A 45 -0.52 0.75 -5.38
C ALA A 45 0.69 1.01 -4.46
N GLY A 46 0.99 0.07 -3.55
CA GLY A 46 2.16 0.15 -2.67
C GLY A 46 3.48 0.17 -3.44
N ARG A 47 3.61 -0.65 -4.48
CA ARG A 47 4.79 -0.70 -5.35
C ARG A 47 5.01 0.62 -6.08
N ILE A 48 3.97 1.19 -6.69
CA ILE A 48 4.06 2.48 -7.39
C ILE A 48 4.44 3.59 -6.41
N LEU A 49 3.87 3.60 -5.20
CA LEU A 49 4.21 4.58 -4.19
C LEU A 49 5.68 4.43 -3.76
N ALA A 50 6.12 3.21 -3.46
CA ALA A 50 7.49 2.88 -3.06
C ALA A 50 8.53 3.31 -4.11
N GLU A 51 8.29 2.99 -5.39
CA GLU A 51 9.14 3.42 -6.51
C GLU A 51 9.22 4.95 -6.59
N ARG A 52 8.09 5.64 -6.43
CA ARG A 52 8.03 7.11 -6.51
C ARG A 52 8.82 7.80 -5.41
N ILE A 53 8.72 7.31 -4.17
CA ILE A 53 9.42 7.91 -3.03
C ILE A 53 10.83 7.35 -2.82
N GLY A 54 11.27 6.42 -3.66
CA GLY A 54 12.59 5.81 -3.59
C GLY A 54 12.81 4.95 -2.34
N ARG A 55 11.76 4.26 -1.87
CA ARG A 55 11.81 3.45 -0.63
C ARG A 55 11.49 1.98 -0.90
N PRO A 56 11.96 1.04 -0.07
CA PRO A 56 11.53 -0.35 -0.13
C PRO A 56 10.03 -0.51 0.11
N LEU A 57 9.46 -1.57 -0.45
CA LEU A 57 8.11 -2.04 -0.15
C LEU A 57 8.18 -3.24 0.80
N LEU A 58 7.43 -3.20 1.90
CA LEU A 58 7.27 -4.32 2.81
C LEU A 58 5.80 -4.75 2.82
N VAL A 59 5.56 -6.04 2.52
CA VAL A 59 4.24 -6.65 2.72
C VAL A 59 4.19 -7.21 4.14
N TYR A 60 3.26 -6.70 4.94
CA TYR A 60 3.04 -7.13 6.32
C TYR A 60 1.70 -7.85 6.45
N GLN A 61 1.74 -9.04 7.03
CA GLN A 61 0.55 -9.80 7.40
C GLN A 61 0.48 -9.89 8.93
N GLY A 62 -0.53 -9.26 9.52
CA GLY A 62 -0.84 -9.44 10.93
C GLY A 62 -1.66 -10.71 11.12
N ILE A 63 -1.19 -11.62 11.96
CA ILE A 63 -1.94 -12.80 12.42
C ILE A 63 -2.60 -12.42 13.75
N ASP A 64 -3.87 -12.77 13.90
CA ASP A 64 -4.66 -12.59 15.12
C ASP A 64 -5.32 -13.93 15.44
N GLU A 65 -5.53 -14.27 16.72
CA GLU A 65 -6.10 -15.55 17.16
C GLU A 65 -7.51 -15.82 16.62
N ARG A 66 -8.16 -14.79 16.07
CA ARG A 66 -9.46 -14.89 15.40
C ARG A 66 -9.37 -15.40 13.95
N TYR A 67 -8.17 -15.77 13.47
CA TYR A 67 -7.90 -16.31 12.13
C TYR A 67 -6.93 -17.49 12.16
#